data_AF-I3Y7N9-F1
#
_entry.id   AF-I3Y7N9-F1
#
_cell.length_a   1.000
_cell.length_b   1.000
_cell.length_c   1.000
_cell.angle_alpha   90.00
_cell.angle_beta   90.00
_cell.angle_gamma   90.00
#
_symmetry.space_group_name_H-M   'P 1'
#
loop_
_entity.id
_entity.type
_entity.pdbx_description
1 polymer ?
#
loop_
_entity_poly.entity_id
_entity_poly.type
_entity_poly.pdbx_seq_one_letter_code
_entity_poly.pdbx_strand_id
1 'polypeptide(L)'
;MTPLEKTEALYQELVAWYGEGGDREIRAASKLLMVALIKLKEHGGPGWHGLIEEYLIMLKDDPARFQRMLEANRGKDKRPGTGPDRSDRLIA
;
A
#
# COMPACT_ATOMS: atom_id res chain seq x y z
N MET A 1 11.32 -3.99 7.91
CA MET A 1 10.26 -4.11 6.89
C MET A 1 9.15 -3.11 7.16
N THR A 2 9.02 -2.11 6.30
CA THR A 2 7.86 -1.22 6.22
C THR A 2 6.61 -2.02 5.82
N PRO A 3 5.39 -1.51 6.04
CA PRO A 3 4.18 -2.17 5.56
C PRO A 3 4.20 -2.47 4.06
N LEU A 4 4.75 -1.56 3.25
CA LEU A 4 4.89 -1.77 1.80
C LEU A 4 5.86 -2.90 1.48
N GLU A 5 7.02 -2.95 2.14
CA GLU A 5 7.98 -4.05 1.98
C GLU A 5 7.36 -5.41 2.38
N LYS A 6 6.46 -5.45 3.37
CA LYS A 6 5.72 -6.68 3.70
C LYS A 6 4.74 -7.08 2.60
N THR A 7 4.07 -6.13 1.97
CA THR A 7 3.19 -6.40 0.82
C THR A 7 3.98 -6.91 -0.38
N GLU A 8 5.17 -6.36 -0.63
CA GLU A 8 6.08 -6.81 -1.68
C GLU A 8 6.61 -8.22 -1.40
N ALA A 9 6.97 -8.53 -0.16
CA ALA A 9 7.36 -9.88 0.25
C ALA A 9 6.21 -10.89 0.01
N LEU A 10 4.98 -10.54 0.40
CA LEU A 10 3.80 -11.39 0.16
C LEU A 10 3.56 -11.61 -1.34
N TYR A 11 3.78 -10.59 -2.17
CA TYR A 11 3.71 -10.75 -3.62
C TYR A 11 4.71 -11.80 -4.12
N GLN A 12 5.96 -11.73 -3.67
CA GLN A 12 6.99 -12.70 -4.05
C GLN A 12 6.65 -14.13 -3.59
N GLU A 13 6.11 -14.26 -2.38
CA GLU A 13 5.61 -15.55 -1.88
C GLU A 13 4.50 -16.12 -2.78
N LEU A 14 3.54 -15.29 -3.18
CA LEU A 14 2.46 -15.71 -4.09
C LEU A 14 3.00 -16.12 -5.46
N VAL A 15 3.97 -15.39 -6.01
CA VAL A 15 4.62 -15.76 -7.29
C VAL A 15 5.30 -17.12 -7.17
N ALA A 16 6.05 -17.34 -6.09
CA ALA A 16 6.73 -18.61 -5.84
C ALA A 16 5.76 -19.79 -5.72
N TRP A 17 4.60 -19.58 -5.11
CA TRP A 17 3.53 -20.60 -5.00
C TRP A 17 2.98 -21.07 -6.33
N TYR A 18 2.97 -20.22 -7.36
CA TYR A 18 2.50 -20.58 -8.70
C TYR A 18 3.56 -21.34 -9.54
N GLY A 19 4.78 -21.52 -9.04
CA GLY A 19 5.83 -22.30 -9.69
C GLY A 19 6.22 -21.75 -11.06
N GLU A 20 6.32 -22.63 -12.07
CA GLU A 20 6.64 -22.27 -13.46
C GLU A 20 5.40 -22.01 -14.33
N GLY A 21 4.20 -21.93 -13.74
CA GLY A 21 2.99 -21.64 -14.52
C GLY A 21 3.09 -20.28 -15.20
N GLY A 22 2.85 -20.21 -16.51
CA GLY A 22 2.78 -18.95 -17.25
C GLY A 22 1.82 -17.96 -16.59
N ASP A 23 2.06 -16.65 -16.68
CA ASP A 23 1.28 -15.58 -16.04
C ASP A 23 1.24 -15.58 -14.50
N ARG A 24 2.17 -16.26 -13.82
CA ARG A 24 2.21 -16.31 -12.34
C ARG A 24 2.28 -14.92 -11.69
N GLU A 25 3.03 -13.99 -12.28
CA GLU A 25 3.15 -12.61 -11.80
C GLU A 25 1.80 -11.88 -11.89
N ILE A 26 1.08 -12.08 -13.00
CA ILE A 26 -0.25 -11.51 -13.22
C ILE A 26 -1.25 -12.11 -12.23
N ARG A 27 -1.23 -13.44 -12.01
CA ARG A 27 -2.10 -14.11 -11.03
C ARG A 27 -1.85 -13.62 -9.61
N ALA A 28 -0.58 -13.51 -9.21
CA ALA A 28 -0.20 -13.02 -7.88
C ALA A 28 -0.67 -11.56 -7.67
N ALA A 29 -0.37 -10.68 -8.63
CA ALA A 29 -0.79 -9.27 -8.57
C ALA A 29 -2.32 -9.12 -8.54
N SER A 30 -3.03 -9.87 -9.40
CA SER A 30 -4.49 -9.87 -9.45
C SER A 30 -5.10 -10.30 -8.12
N LYS A 31 -4.54 -11.33 -7.47
CA LYS A 31 -5.03 -11.80 -6.17
C LYS A 31 -4.87 -10.74 -5.08
N LEU A 32 -3.73 -10.05 -5.04
CA LEU A 32 -3.52 -8.94 -4.12
C LEU A 32 -4.50 -7.79 -4.39
N LEU A 33 -4.71 -7.45 -5.66
CA LEU A 33 -5.65 -6.41 -6.05
C LEU A 33 -7.08 -6.75 -5.62
N MET A 34 -7.54 -7.98 -5.84
CA MET A 34 -8.88 -8.42 -5.42
C MET A 34 -9.10 -8.23 -3.91
N VAL A 35 -8.11 -8.60 -3.09
CA VAL A 35 -8.17 -8.40 -1.63
C VAL A 35 -8.19 -6.90 -1.28
N ALA A 36 -7.34 -6.10 -1.93
CA ALA A 36 -7.30 -4.66 -1.72
C ALA A 36 -8.63 -3.97 -2.10
N LEU A 37 -9.24 -4.36 -3.23
CA LEU A 37 -10.53 -3.83 -3.68
C LEU A 37 -11.66 -4.11 -2.69
N ILE A 38 -11.70 -5.31 -2.09
CA ILE A 38 -12.66 -5.63 -1.03
C ILE A 38 -12.49 -4.66 0.15
N LYS A 39 -11.26 -4.36 0.56
CA LYS A 39 -10.97 -3.45 1.68
C LYS A 39 -11.21 -1.99 1.34
N LEU A 40 -10.95 -1.55 0.12
CA LEU A 40 -11.29 -0.21 -0.35
C LEU A 40 -12.80 0.00 -0.39
N LYS A 41 -13.56 -0.99 -0.87
CA LYS A 41 -15.03 -0.95 -0.83
C LYS A 41 -15.56 -0.93 0.61
N GLU A 42 -14.94 -1.68 1.52
CA GLU A 42 -15.35 -1.77 2.92
C GLU A 42 -15.06 -0.49 3.72
N HIS A 43 -13.93 0.18 3.46
CA HIS A 43 -13.43 1.26 4.32
C HIS A 43 -13.29 2.62 3.64
N GLY A 44 -13.35 2.72 2.31
CA GLY A 44 -12.99 3.94 1.57
C GLY A 44 -14.08 5.01 1.46
N GLY A 45 -15.27 4.79 2.03
CA GLY A 45 -16.38 5.73 1.94
C GLY A 45 -16.86 5.97 0.50
N PRO A 46 -17.69 7.00 0.22
CA PRO A 46 -18.30 7.19 -1.10
C PRO A 46 -17.32 7.39 -2.27
N GLY A 47 -16.09 7.84 -2.00
CA GLY A 47 -15.10 8.23 -3.03
C GLY A 47 -14.06 7.17 -3.40
N TRP A 48 -14.16 5.96 -2.86
CA TRP A 48 -13.10 4.95 -2.99
C TRP A 48 -12.81 4.56 -4.45
N HIS A 49 -13.82 4.56 -5.32
CA HIS A 49 -13.67 4.22 -6.73
C HIS A 49 -12.88 5.30 -7.50
N GLY A 50 -13.17 6.58 -7.25
CA GLY A 50 -12.46 7.70 -7.88
C GLY A 50 -10.96 7.70 -7.53
N LEU A 51 -10.62 7.36 -6.29
CA LEU A 51 -9.22 7.22 -5.87
C LEU A 51 -8.48 6.14 -6.68
N ILE A 52 -9.14 5.02 -6.98
CA ILE A 52 -8.54 3.96 -7.81
C ILE A 52 -8.35 4.45 -9.24
N GLU A 53 -9.35 5.10 -9.82
CA GLU A 53 -9.27 5.66 -11.17
C GLU A 53 -8.11 6.64 -11.30
N GLU A 54 -7.90 7.52 -10.31
CA GLU A 54 -6.77 8.45 -10.28
C GLU A 54 -5.41 7.72 -10.31
N TYR A 55 -5.27 6.62 -9.57
CA TYR A 55 -4.04 5.81 -9.62
C TYR A 55 -3.84 5.12 -10.96
N LEU A 56 -4.91 4.64 -11.59
CA LEU A 56 -4.84 4.03 -12.93
C LEU A 56 -4.47 5.06 -14.01
N ILE A 57 -5.06 6.26 -13.93
CA ILE A 57 -4.71 7.39 -14.80
C ILE A 57 -3.24 7.76 -14.59
N MET A 58 -2.77 7.87 -13.34
CA MET A 58 -1.36 8.18 -13.06
C MET A 58 -0.42 7.10 -13.63
N LEU A 59 -0.75 5.81 -13.47
CA LEU A 59 0.07 4.73 -13.99
C LEU A 59 0.17 4.77 -15.52
N LYS A 60 -0.91 5.16 -16.20
CA LYS A 60 -0.99 5.28 -17.65
C LYS A 60 -0.23 6.51 -18.17
N ASP A 61 -0.44 7.67 -17.54
CA ASP A 61 -0.04 8.96 -18.08
C ASP A 61 1.31 9.45 -17.52
N ASP A 62 1.67 9.07 -16.29
CA ASP A 62 2.95 9.41 -15.64
C ASP A 62 3.47 8.27 -14.73
N PRO A 63 3.96 7.16 -15.33
CA PRO A 63 4.46 6.02 -14.56
C PRO A 63 5.66 6.37 -13.67
N ALA A 64 6.45 7.37 -14.06
CA ALA A 64 7.60 7.82 -13.26
C ALA A 64 7.14 8.49 -11.95
N ARG A 65 6.07 9.27 -11.97
CA ARG A 65 5.45 9.83 -10.76
C ARG A 65 4.88 8.73 -9.87
N PHE A 66 4.22 7.73 -10.46
CA PHE A 66 3.70 6.60 -9.70
C PHE A 66 4.83 5.88 -8.95
N GLN A 67 5.98 5.63 -9.60
CA GLN A 67 7.15 5.03 -8.96
C GLN A 67 7.71 5.91 -7.85
N ARG A 68 7.86 7.23 -8.07
CA ARG A 68 8.30 8.16 -7.01
C ARG A 68 7.39 8.13 -5.78
N MET A 69 6.08 8.02 -5.99
CA MET A 69 5.10 7.90 -4.91
C MET A 69 5.27 6.58 -4.14
N LEU A 70 5.51 5.46 -4.83
CA LEU A 70 5.79 4.18 -4.18
C LEU A 70 7.09 4.23 -3.37
N GLU A 71 8.18 4.77 -3.94
CA GLU A 71 9.47 4.90 -3.23
C GLU A 71 9.36 5.77 -1.98
N ALA A 72 8.57 6.86 -2.04
CA ALA A 72 8.29 7.68 -0.87
C ALA A 72 7.62 6.89 0.27
N ASN A 73 6.84 5.86 -0.05
CA ASN A 73 6.24 4.96 0.93
C ASN A 73 7.19 3.85 1.42
N ARG A 74 8.31 3.61 0.72
CA ARG A 74 9.40 2.72 1.18
C ARG A 74 10.35 3.39 2.19
N GLY A 75 10.51 4.72 2.15
CA GLY A 75 11.52 5.45 2.93
C GLY A 75 11.05 6.16 4.23
N LYS A 76 11.63 5.72 5.36
CA LYS A 76 11.80 6.33 6.72
C LYS A 76 10.58 6.68 7.61
N ASP A 77 10.49 5.94 8.72
CA ASP A 77 10.10 6.39 10.06
C ASP A 77 8.80 7.19 10.24
N LYS A 78 7.64 6.51 10.23
CA LYS A 78 6.61 6.85 11.22
C LYS A 78 6.99 6.20 12.55
N ARG A 79 7.89 6.85 13.32
CA ARG A 79 8.09 6.48 14.73
C ARG A 79 6.74 6.63 15.45
N PRO A 80 6.20 5.59 16.12
CA PRO A 80 5.09 5.79 17.03
C PRO A 80 5.66 6.39 18.32
N GLY A 81 5.60 7.72 18.46
CA GLY A 81 5.91 8.35 19.75
C GLY A 81 6.71 9.64 19.64
N THR A 82 6.03 10.76 19.39
CA THR A 82 6.34 12.04 20.04
C THR A 82 5.08 12.90 20.03
N GLY A 83 4.05 12.47 20.77
CA GLY A 83 3.06 13.41 21.29
C GLY A 83 3.67 14.06 22.54
N PRO A 84 3.44 15.35 22.82
CA PRO A 84 4.07 16.00 23.95
C PRO A 84 3.63 15.32 25.24
N ASP A 85 4.64 14.96 26.03
CA ASP A 85 4.55 14.50 27.41
C ASP A 85 3.59 15.40 28.19
N ARG A 86 2.47 14.83 28.68
CA ARG A 86 1.50 15.52 29.54
C ARG A 86 1.90 15.41 31.02
N SER A 87 3.19 15.25 31.31
CA SER A 87 3.76 15.44 32.64
C SER A 87 4.01 16.93 32.89
N ASP A 88 2.94 17.74 32.88
CA ASP A 88 2.93 19.07 33.47
C ASP A 88 1.48 19.58 33.56
N ARG A 89 0.81 19.18 34.65
CA ARG A 89 -0.27 19.92 35.33
C ARG A 89 -0.75 19.14 36.55
N LEU A 90 0.15 18.99 37.53
CA LEU A 90 -0.21 19.32 38.91
C LEU A 90 0.14 20.80 39.12
N ILE A 91 -0.47 21.42 40.13
CA ILE A 91 -0.40 22.85 40.52
C ILE A 91 -1.44 23.74 39.81
N ALA A 92 -2.67 23.73 40.34
CA ALA A 92 -3.34 24.87 40.98
C ALA A 92 -4.73 24.45 41.46
#